data_AF-A0AB38F7C5-F1
#
_entry.id   AF-A0AB38F7C5-F1
#
_cell.length_a   1.000
_cell.length_b   1.000
_cell.length_c   1.000
_cell.angle_alpha   90.00
_cell.angle_beta   90.00
_cell.angle_gamma   90.00
#
_symmetry.space_group_name_H-M   'P 1'
#
loop_
_entity.id
_entity.type
_entity.pdbx_description
1 polymer ?
#
loop_
_entity_poly.entity_id
_entity_poly.type
_entity_poly.pdbx_seq_one_letter_code
_entity_poly.pdbx_strand_id
1 'polypeptide(L)' 'MVELDGKPIVTTTAVQRLMVEDAIDRQIEITVWRNGALVDVFARPRELAA' A
#
# COMPACT_ATOMS: atom_id res chain seq x y z
N MET A 1 -8.27 9.14 -1.06
CA MET A 1 -6.85 9.19 -1.52
C MET A 1 -6.13 8.07 -0.81
N VAL A 2 -5.28 7.33 -1.52
CA VAL A 2 -4.38 6.32 -0.93
C VAL A 2 -2.97 6.67 -1.38
N GLU A 3 -2.02 6.63 -0.46
CA GLU A 3 -0.60 6.84 -0.71
C GLU A 3 0.18 5.62 -0.23
N LEU A 4 1.26 5.27 -0.91
CA LEU A 4 2.12 4.15 -0.54
C LEU A 4 3.57 4.60 -0.69
N ASP A 5 4.37 4.48 0.37
CA ASP A 5 5.79 4.85 0.37
C ASP A 5 6.04 6.27 -0.17
N GLY A 6 5.25 7.25 0.29
CA GLY A 6 5.37 8.66 -0.14
C GLY A 6 4.77 8.97 -1.52
N LYS A 7 4.17 8.00 -2.21
CA LYS A 7 3.70 8.13 -3.59
C LYS A 7 2.18 8.04 -3.69
N PRO A 8 1.49 9.05 -4.25
CA PRO A 8 0.04 9.01 -4.45
C PRO A 8 -0.35 7.87 -5.39
N ILE A 9 -1.27 7.02 -4.93
CA ILE A 9 -1.84 5.93 -5.73
C ILE A 9 -3.24 6.30 -6.18
N VAL A 10 -3.41 6.40 -7.51
CA VAL A 10 -4.69 6.76 -8.15
C VAL A 10 -5.46 5.55 -8.70
N THR A 11 -4.85 4.37 -8.77
CA THR A 11 -5.50 3.14 -9.30
C THR A 11 -5.15 1.90 -8.47
N THR A 12 -6.09 0.95 -8.40
CA THR A 12 -5.90 -0.34 -7.71
C THR A 12 -4.74 -1.16 -8.31
N THR A 13 -4.54 -1.13 -9.62
CA THR A 13 -3.44 -1.83 -10.30
C THR A 13 -2.07 -1.30 -9.88
N ALA A 14 -1.94 0.01 -9.66
CA ALA A 14 -0.70 0.59 -9.17
C ALA A 14 -0.37 0.15 -7.74
N VAL A 15 -1.39 -0.01 -6.88
CA VAL A 15 -1.21 -0.62 -5.54
C VAL A 15 -0.65 -2.03 -5.68
N GLN A 16 -1.30 -2.89 -6.48
CA GLN A 16 -0.89 -4.28 -6.63
C GLN A 16 0.54 -4.39 -7.16
N ARG A 17 0.89 -3.57 -8.16
CA ARG A 17 2.23 -3.56 -8.76
C ARG A 17 3.30 -3.18 -7.73
N LEU A 18 3.07 -2.16 -6.93
CA LEU A 18 4.02 -1.76 -5.88
C LEU A 18 4.18 -2.82 -4.79
N MET A 19 3.12 -3.57 -4.48
CA MET A 19 3.19 -4.66 -3.51
C MET A 19 4.02 -5.85 -3.99
N VAL A 20 4.18 -6.07 -5.30
CA VAL A 20 4.86 -7.25 -5.86
C VAL A 20 6.25 -6.97 -6.42
N GLU A 21 6.59 -5.74 -6.83
CA GLU A 21 7.89 -5.46 -7.47
C GLU A 21 9.07 -5.66 -6.50
N ASP A 22 9.03 -5.01 -5.34
CA ASP A 22 10.14 -5.04 -4.36
C ASP A 22 9.65 -4.94 -2.92
N ALA A 23 8.34 -5.02 -2.67
CA ALA A 23 7.76 -4.77 -1.35
C ALA A 23 7.43 -6.04 -0.55
N ILE A 24 7.49 -7.23 -1.16
CA ILE A 24 7.26 -8.50 -0.46
C ILE A 24 8.24 -8.62 0.72
N ASP A 25 7.72 -9.03 1.88
CA ASP A 25 8.44 -9.18 3.14
C ASP A 25 9.07 -7.90 3.73
N ARG A 26 8.96 -6.77 3.04
CA ARG A 26 9.37 -5.45 3.53
C ARG A 26 8.19 -4.74 4.19
N GLN A 27 8.48 -4.02 5.27
CA GLN A 27 7.50 -3.13 5.87
C GLN A 27 7.39 -1.86 5.01
N ILE A 28 6.18 -1.49 4.67
CA ILE A 28 5.85 -0.27 3.91
C ILE A 28 4.88 0.59 4.71
N GLU A 29 5.02 1.91 4.57
CA GLU A 29 4.08 2.90 5.11
C GLU A 29 3.02 3.23 4.05
N ILE A 30 1.76 3.28 4.48
CA ILE A 30 0.61 3.55 3.62
C ILE A 30 -0.29 4.56 4.32
N THR A 31 -0.64 5.65 3.64
CA THR A 31 -1.65 6.58 4.12
C THR A 31 -2.99 6.27 3.45
N VAL A 32 -4.04 6.04 4.24
CA VAL A 32 -5.38 5.71 3.76
C VAL A 32 -6.42 6.69 4.29
N TRP A 33 -7.50 6.90 3.53
CA TRP A 33 -8.68 7.59 4.02
C TRP A 33 -9.61 6.60 4.75
N ARG A 34 -9.83 6.77 6.05
CA ARG A 34 -10.75 5.96 6.85
C ARG A 34 -11.58 6.85 7.77
N ASN A 35 -12.90 6.67 7.76
CA ASN A 35 -13.83 7.40 8.63
C ASN A 35 -13.69 8.94 8.60
N GLY A 36 -13.35 9.52 7.45
CA GLY A 36 -13.21 10.97 7.31
C GLY A 36 -11.84 11.53 7.70
N ALA A 37 -10.84 10.68 7.95
CA ALA A 37 -9.48 11.08 8.28
C ALA A 37 -8.44 10.34 7.44
N LEU A 38 -7.26 10.95 7.27
CA LEU A 38 -6.06 10.25 6.79
C LEU A 38 -5.44 9.49 7.95
N VAL A 39 -5.08 8.23 7.71
CA VAL A 39 -4.52 7.32 8.71
C VAL A 39 -3.32 6.63 8.09
N ASP A 40 -2.19 6.68 8.79
CA ASP A 40 -0.99 5.95 8.40
C ASP A 40 -1.02 4.53 8.98
N VAL A 41 -0.67 3.56 8.14
CA VAL A 41 -0.60 2.14 8.50
C VAL A 41 0.70 1.53 8.00
N PHE A 42 1.29 0.66 8.81
CA PHE A 42 2.39 -0.18 8.38
C PHE A 42 1.86 -1.52 7.87
N ALA A 43 2.21 -1.88 6.65
CA ALA A 43 1.87 -3.16 6.05
C ALA A 43 3.13 -3.95 5.70
N ARG A 44 3.03 -5.28 5.74
CA ARG A 44 4.03 -6.19 5.16
C ARG A 44 3.34 -7.05 4.11
N PRO A 45 3.52 -6.75 2.81
CA PRO A 45 2.95 -7.54 1.73
C PRO A 45 3.46 -8.98 1.77
N ARG A 46 2.57 -9.92 1.45
CA ARG A 46 2.88 -11.34 1.31
C ARG A 46 2.40 -11.82 -0.06
N GLU A 47 3.04 -12.84 -0.60
CA GLU A 47 2.55 -13.48 -1.82
C GLU A 47 1.14 -14.04 -1.62
N LEU A 48 0.34 -13.96 -2.68
CA LEU A 48 -0.99 -14.55 -2.71
C LEU A 48 -0.85 -16.04 -3.05
N ALA A 49 -1.04 -16.90 -2.05
CA ALA A 49 -1.16 -18.33 -2.27
C ALA A 49 -2.49 -18.67 -2.97
N ALA A 50 -2.45 -19.60 -3.91
CA ALA A 50 -3.59 -20.09 -4.69
C ALA A 50 -4.57 -20.94 -3.85
#